data_AF-A0A178MMF6-F1
#
_entry.id   AF-A0A178MMF6-F1
#
_cell.length_a   1.000
_cell.length_b   1.000
_cell.length_c   1.000
_cell.angle_alpha   90.00
_cell.angle_beta   90.00
_cell.angle_gamma   90.00
#
_symmetry.space_group_name_H-M   'P 1'
#
loop_
_entity.id
_entity.type
_entity.pdbx_description
1 polymer ?
#
loop_
_entity_poly.entity_id
_entity_poly.type
_entity_poly.pdbx_seq_one_letter_code
_entity_poly.pdbx_strand_id
1 'polypeptide(L)'
;MTTDSADPILPTPSPVPPTSSGSRGVVAVLLLGMAAAAGVLSFPLWRDKVGLPVQPTGFEVEDLRAEVSGLALRLAQVEARPTVSSAAPAAATPGDDGRLNALEQALKAVQAQPAVPATLTAEVDSISKQLADLRRTSADAAALMRLADRLEQVDAGLRDLQAKRSSAAVLLLGVGQLREAVELGRGFDAEWRAVKVLAGDESALAAVLEPLKDKAVTGIRTRSALTDSFQALAPAVIRAEVLPEGEGWQRRVVDKMLSLVTIRREDGSAAGANAAAVVGRAQAALARADLAAAAAELEALGTGPAETAAPWLAEARARLAAEKAVSELTAQVLALAGAKP
;
A
#
# COMPACT_ATOMS: atom_id res chain seq x y z
N MET A 1 38.79 -63.16 14.72
CA MET A 1 38.90 -62.05 15.70
C MET A 1 39.50 -60.87 14.97
N THR A 2 39.06 -59.66 15.34
CA THR A 2 39.34 -58.32 14.79
C THR A 2 38.65 -57.96 13.48
N THR A 3 37.47 -57.37 13.68
CA THR A 3 36.78 -56.38 12.84
C THR A 3 37.65 -55.15 12.62
N ASP A 4 37.73 -54.66 11.38
CA ASP A 4 37.86 -53.22 11.16
C ASP A 4 37.16 -52.83 9.85
N SER A 5 36.38 -51.77 9.95
CA SER A 5 35.44 -51.25 8.97
C SER A 5 36.19 -50.33 8.01
N ALA A 6 36.04 -50.55 6.70
CA ALA A 6 36.40 -49.56 5.70
C ALA A 6 35.28 -49.48 4.65
N ASP A 7 34.71 -48.27 4.57
CA ASP A 7 33.53 -47.86 3.81
C ASP A 7 33.56 -48.22 2.30
N PRO A 8 32.37 -48.43 1.70
CA PRO A 8 32.24 -48.54 0.25
C PRO A 8 32.45 -47.19 -0.45
N ILE A 9 33.29 -47.22 -1.48
CA ILE A 9 33.61 -46.12 -2.39
C ILE A 9 32.30 -45.56 -3.00
N LEU A 10 31.94 -44.32 -2.64
CA LEU A 10 30.92 -43.55 -3.35
C LEU A 10 31.53 -42.87 -4.58
N PRO A 11 30.91 -42.94 -5.77
CA PRO A 11 31.41 -42.29 -6.97
C PRO A 11 31.26 -40.77 -6.88
N THR A 12 32.33 -40.06 -7.25
CA THR A 12 32.38 -38.60 -7.40
C THR A 12 31.39 -38.11 -8.47
N PRO A 13 30.54 -37.09 -8.22
CA PRO A 13 29.81 -36.43 -9.29
C PRO A 13 30.74 -35.48 -10.06
N SER A 14 30.86 -35.70 -11.37
CA SER A 14 31.48 -34.76 -12.31
C SER A 14 30.64 -33.47 -12.42
N PRO A 15 31.27 -32.31 -12.74
CA PRO A 15 30.57 -31.03 -12.81
C PRO A 15 29.62 -30.96 -14.02
N VAL A 16 28.37 -30.61 -13.76
CA VAL A 16 27.35 -30.32 -14.77
C VAL A 16 27.59 -28.89 -15.30
N PRO A 17 27.70 -28.65 -16.62
CA PRO A 17 27.79 -27.31 -17.16
C PRO A 17 26.45 -26.58 -17.02
N PRO A 18 26.41 -25.28 -16.70
CA PRO A 18 25.16 -24.53 -16.73
C PRO A 18 24.65 -24.45 -18.17
N THR A 19 23.42 -24.93 -18.36
CA THR A 19 22.64 -24.80 -19.58
C THR A 19 22.48 -23.32 -19.96
N SER A 20 23.00 -22.91 -21.11
CA SER A 20 22.63 -21.63 -21.72
C SER A 20 21.20 -21.76 -22.27
N SER A 21 20.21 -21.26 -21.53
CA SER A 21 18.85 -21.09 -22.04
C SER A 21 18.62 -19.63 -22.36
N GLY A 22 18.44 -19.36 -23.66
CA GLY A 22 18.32 -18.03 -24.24
C GLY A 22 17.11 -17.24 -23.71
N SER A 23 17.38 -16.00 -23.31
CA SER A 23 16.37 -14.97 -23.07
C SER A 23 15.73 -14.54 -24.39
N ARG A 24 14.82 -15.39 -24.89
CA ARG A 24 13.74 -15.00 -25.83
C ARG A 24 12.52 -14.45 -25.05
N GLY A 25 12.71 -14.06 -23.80
CA GLY A 25 11.63 -13.65 -22.88
C GLY A 25 11.36 -12.14 -22.84
N VAL A 26 12.24 -11.29 -23.38
CA VAL A 26 12.08 -9.82 -23.29
C VAL A 26 11.26 -9.24 -24.46
N VAL A 27 11.07 -9.97 -25.55
CA VAL A 27 10.22 -9.52 -26.69
C VAL A 27 8.74 -9.93 -26.51
N ALA A 28 8.44 -10.92 -25.66
CA ALA A 28 7.07 -11.40 -25.45
C ALA A 28 6.20 -10.44 -24.60
N VAL A 29 6.81 -9.60 -23.74
CA VAL A 29 6.06 -8.67 -22.87
C VAL A 29 5.73 -7.35 -23.59
N LEU A 30 6.60 -6.88 -24.50
CA LEU A 30 6.32 -5.70 -25.32
C LEU A 30 5.29 -5.94 -26.43
N LEU A 31 5.14 -7.18 -26.91
CA LEU A 31 4.09 -7.53 -27.88
C LEU A 31 2.70 -7.75 -27.21
N LEU A 32 2.66 -8.11 -25.92
CA LEU A 32 1.39 -8.29 -25.20
C LEU A 32 0.73 -6.94 -24.83
N GLY A 33 1.53 -5.89 -24.63
CA GLY A 33 1.03 -4.52 -24.42
C GLY A 33 0.48 -3.86 -25.69
N MET A 34 1.01 -4.19 -26.86
CA MET A 34 0.52 -3.65 -28.14
C MET A 34 -0.73 -4.39 -28.66
N ALA A 35 -0.94 -5.64 -28.24
CA ALA A 35 -2.15 -6.41 -28.58
C ALA A 35 -3.40 -5.97 -27.78
N ALA A 36 -3.23 -5.43 -26.57
CA ALA A 36 -4.36 -4.94 -25.78
C ALA A 36 -4.93 -3.61 -26.32
N ALA A 37 -4.09 -2.78 -26.97
CA ALA A 37 -4.52 -1.56 -27.64
C ALA A 37 -5.11 -1.80 -29.05
N ALA A 38 -4.70 -2.89 -29.72
CA ALA A 38 -5.26 -3.28 -31.04
C ALA A 38 -6.60 -4.05 -30.94
N GLY A 39 -6.94 -4.63 -29.78
CA GLY A 39 -8.20 -5.35 -29.56
C GLY A 39 -9.44 -4.45 -29.52
N VAL A 40 -9.30 -3.22 -29.02
CA VAL A 40 -10.42 -2.26 -28.93
C VAL A 40 -10.74 -1.62 -30.30
N LEU A 41 -9.74 -1.49 -31.17
CA LEU A 41 -9.89 -0.92 -32.52
C LEU A 41 -10.27 -1.95 -33.60
N SER A 42 -10.11 -3.26 -33.35
CA SER A 42 -10.47 -4.34 -34.28
C SER A 42 -11.77 -5.08 -33.97
N PHE A 43 -12.49 -4.64 -32.92
CA PHE A 43 -13.80 -5.15 -32.52
C PHE A 43 -14.83 -5.24 -33.67
N PRO A 44 -14.94 -4.27 -34.61
CA PRO A 44 -15.91 -4.39 -35.71
C PRO A 44 -15.52 -5.42 -36.80
N LEU A 45 -14.27 -5.88 -36.87
CA LEU A 45 -13.78 -6.73 -37.97
C LEU A 45 -13.87 -8.24 -37.70
N TRP A 46 -13.89 -8.67 -36.44
CA TRP A 46 -14.09 -10.09 -36.09
C TRP A 46 -15.50 -10.40 -35.56
N ARG A 47 -16.33 -9.38 -35.33
CA ARG A 47 -17.73 -9.50 -34.94
C ARG A 47 -18.54 -10.40 -35.88
N ASP A 48 -18.32 -10.29 -37.19
CA ASP A 48 -19.05 -11.09 -38.17
C ASP A 48 -18.56 -12.56 -38.25
N LYS A 49 -17.42 -12.90 -37.63
CA LYS A 49 -16.88 -14.28 -37.55
C LYS A 49 -17.20 -14.98 -36.24
N VAL A 50 -17.46 -14.25 -35.16
CA VAL A 50 -17.88 -14.83 -33.88
C VAL A 50 -19.39 -14.81 -33.85
N GLY A 51 -20.01 -15.90 -34.33
CA GLY A 51 -21.46 -16.08 -34.41
C GLY A 51 -22.13 -16.05 -33.04
N LEU A 52 -22.28 -14.86 -32.49
CA LEU A 52 -23.09 -14.57 -31.31
C LEU A 52 -24.54 -14.40 -31.77
N PRO A 53 -25.51 -15.00 -31.06
CA PRO A 53 -26.91 -14.86 -31.42
C PRO A 53 -27.33 -13.40 -31.31
N VAL A 54 -27.79 -12.85 -32.44
CA VAL A 54 -28.48 -11.56 -32.51
C VAL A 54 -29.73 -11.68 -31.65
N GLN A 55 -29.82 -10.90 -30.57
CA GLN A 55 -31.11 -10.73 -29.89
C GLN A 55 -32.07 -10.05 -30.88
N PRO A 56 -33.21 -10.67 -31.21
CA PRO A 56 -34.18 -10.05 -32.10
C PRO A 56 -34.83 -8.88 -31.39
N THR A 57 -34.39 -7.65 -31.68
CA THR A 57 -35.07 -6.40 -31.33
C THR A 57 -36.34 -6.19 -32.18
N GLY A 58 -37.16 -7.24 -32.32
CA GLY A 58 -38.31 -7.29 -33.22
C GLY A 58 -39.65 -7.58 -32.56
N PHE A 59 -39.68 -7.92 -31.26
CA PHE A 59 -40.92 -8.35 -30.61
C PHE A 59 -41.65 -7.27 -29.79
N GLU A 60 -41.04 -6.13 -29.47
CA GLU A 60 -41.77 -5.06 -28.76
C GLU A 60 -42.48 -4.08 -29.70
N VAL A 61 -41.97 -3.81 -30.90
CA VAL A 61 -42.55 -2.75 -31.75
C VAL A 61 -43.81 -3.22 -32.49
N GLU A 62 -43.86 -4.50 -32.88
CA GLU A 62 -45.01 -5.07 -33.58
C GLU A 62 -46.19 -5.35 -32.64
N ASP A 63 -45.92 -5.83 -31.42
CA ASP A 63 -46.95 -6.07 -30.40
C ASP A 63 -47.54 -4.75 -29.87
N LEU A 64 -46.71 -3.71 -29.63
CA LEU A 64 -47.23 -2.40 -29.26
C LEU A 64 -48.02 -1.73 -30.39
N ARG A 65 -47.64 -1.94 -31.66
CA ARG A 65 -48.40 -1.42 -32.81
C ARG A 65 -49.74 -2.15 -32.99
N ALA A 66 -49.78 -3.45 -32.71
CA ALA A 66 -51.01 -4.23 -32.69
C ALA A 66 -51.95 -3.75 -31.56
N GLU A 67 -51.44 -3.51 -30.35
CA GLU A 67 -52.25 -2.99 -29.23
C GLU A 67 -52.79 -1.58 -29.49
N VAL A 68 -52.00 -0.67 -30.06
CA VAL A 68 -52.45 0.69 -30.42
C VAL A 68 -53.54 0.65 -31.51
N SER A 69 -53.42 -0.24 -32.50
CA SER A 69 -54.46 -0.40 -33.54
C SER A 69 -55.76 -1.02 -32.98
N GLY A 70 -55.64 -1.94 -32.01
CA GLY A 70 -56.79 -2.51 -31.31
C GLY A 70 -57.53 -1.48 -30.45
N LEU A 71 -56.79 -0.57 -29.80
CA LEU A 71 -57.37 0.56 -29.06
C LEU A 71 -58.04 1.58 -29.98
N ALA A 72 -57.45 1.88 -31.14
CA ALA A 72 -58.06 2.76 -32.14
C ALA A 72 -59.36 2.19 -32.73
N LEU A 73 -59.41 0.89 -33.00
CA LEU A 73 -60.63 0.19 -33.44
C LEU A 73 -61.72 0.18 -32.37
N ARG A 74 -61.34 0.00 -31.09
CA ARG A 74 -62.29 0.10 -29.97
C ARG A 74 -62.83 1.51 -29.79
N LEU A 75 -62.00 2.53 -29.96
CA LEU A 75 -62.44 3.91 -29.90
C LEU A 75 -63.40 4.22 -31.07
N ALA A 76 -63.06 3.79 -32.29
CA ALA A 76 -63.95 3.89 -33.44
C ALA A 76 -65.28 3.13 -33.26
N GLN A 77 -65.29 1.97 -32.58
CA GLN A 77 -66.52 1.24 -32.26
C GLN A 77 -67.39 1.93 -31.19
N VAL A 78 -66.76 2.63 -30.24
CA VAL A 78 -67.46 3.42 -29.23
C VAL A 78 -68.00 4.72 -29.82
N GLU A 79 -67.27 5.32 -30.76
CA GLU A 79 -67.68 6.53 -31.50
C GLU A 79 -68.74 6.23 -32.57
N ALA A 80 -68.72 5.03 -33.15
CA ALA A 80 -69.72 4.54 -34.10
C ALA A 80 -71.02 4.02 -33.46
N ARG A 81 -71.19 4.14 -32.12
CA ARG A 81 -72.54 4.05 -31.54
C ARG A 81 -73.32 5.26 -32.06
N PRO A 82 -74.35 5.07 -32.92
CA PRO A 82 -75.11 6.20 -33.41
C PRO A 82 -75.78 6.88 -32.22
N THR A 83 -75.36 8.11 -31.93
CA THR A 83 -76.24 9.10 -31.33
C THR A 83 -77.50 9.12 -32.18
N VAL A 84 -78.64 8.95 -31.51
CA VAL A 84 -79.97 8.89 -32.13
C VAL A 84 -80.10 10.00 -33.17
N SER A 85 -80.25 9.57 -34.44
CA SER A 85 -80.50 10.43 -35.59
C SER A 85 -81.64 11.40 -35.29
N SER A 86 -81.34 12.69 -35.31
CA SER A 86 -82.31 13.78 -35.36
C SER A 86 -82.04 14.58 -36.64
N ALA A 87 -82.68 14.18 -37.73
CA ALA A 87 -82.93 15.05 -38.87
C ALA A 87 -84.45 15.29 -38.99
N ALA A 88 -84.80 16.57 -39.01
CA ALA A 88 -86.10 17.28 -39.05
C ALA A 88 -87.13 16.77 -40.11
N PRO A 89 -88.41 17.25 -40.19
CA PRO A 89 -89.01 18.46 -39.60
C PRO A 89 -90.41 18.28 -38.95
N ALA A 90 -90.94 19.40 -38.45
CA ALA A 90 -92.21 19.62 -37.76
C ALA A 90 -93.42 18.77 -38.20
N ALA A 91 -94.06 18.09 -37.24
CA ALA A 91 -95.50 18.15 -36.94
C ALA A 91 -95.88 17.14 -35.82
N ALA A 92 -96.47 17.67 -34.74
CA ALA A 92 -97.41 17.07 -33.78
C ALA A 92 -97.13 15.70 -33.07
N THR A 93 -97.49 15.71 -31.77
CA THR A 93 -97.85 14.58 -30.87
C THR A 93 -96.72 13.88 -30.05
N PRO A 94 -97.09 13.10 -28.99
CA PRO A 94 -96.67 13.27 -27.59
C PRO A 94 -95.41 12.46 -27.22
N GLY A 95 -94.41 13.08 -26.59
CA GLY A 95 -93.06 12.50 -26.49
C GLY A 95 -92.39 12.45 -25.11
N ASP A 96 -93.02 12.95 -24.05
CA ASP A 96 -92.36 13.07 -22.75
C ASP A 96 -92.52 11.82 -21.89
N ASP A 97 -93.66 11.12 -21.97
CA ASP A 97 -93.93 9.92 -21.15
C ASP A 97 -93.05 8.72 -21.55
N GLY A 98 -92.72 8.58 -22.83
CA GLY A 98 -91.84 7.52 -23.33
C GLY A 98 -90.38 7.74 -22.92
N ARG A 99 -89.93 9.00 -22.85
CA ARG A 99 -88.58 9.36 -22.40
C ARG A 99 -88.44 9.24 -20.89
N LEU A 100 -89.45 9.63 -20.13
CA LEU A 100 -89.48 9.43 -18.68
C LEU A 100 -89.50 7.95 -18.31
N ASN A 101 -90.29 7.11 -19.00
CA ASN A 101 -90.24 5.65 -18.78
C ASN A 101 -88.90 5.03 -19.18
N ALA A 102 -88.27 5.50 -20.27
CA ALA A 102 -86.93 5.04 -20.65
C ALA A 102 -85.86 5.46 -19.63
N LEU A 103 -85.97 6.67 -19.07
CA LEU A 103 -85.11 7.15 -17.99
C LEU A 103 -85.35 6.40 -16.68
N GLU A 104 -86.59 6.07 -16.35
CA GLU A 104 -86.94 5.31 -15.16
C GLU A 104 -86.49 3.84 -15.28
N GLN A 105 -86.60 3.25 -16.46
CA GLN A 105 -86.04 1.93 -16.75
C GLN A 105 -84.51 1.94 -16.75
N ALA A 106 -83.87 2.99 -17.26
CA ALA A 106 -82.43 3.16 -17.18
C ALA A 106 -81.96 3.35 -15.72
N LEU A 107 -82.70 4.12 -14.91
CA LEU A 107 -82.40 4.33 -13.50
C LEU A 107 -82.60 3.04 -12.68
N LYS A 108 -83.66 2.27 -12.96
CA LYS A 108 -83.87 0.94 -12.36
C LYS A 108 -82.80 -0.05 -12.81
N ALA A 109 -82.35 0.00 -14.06
CA ALA A 109 -81.27 -0.85 -14.55
C ALA A 109 -79.91 -0.49 -13.94
N VAL A 110 -79.66 0.79 -13.64
CA VAL A 110 -78.44 1.26 -12.96
C VAL A 110 -78.49 0.97 -11.45
N GLN A 111 -79.65 1.14 -10.80
CA GLN A 111 -79.84 0.79 -9.38
C GLN A 111 -79.88 -0.73 -9.15
N ALA A 112 -80.23 -1.52 -10.16
CA ALA A 112 -80.21 -2.98 -10.12
C ALA A 112 -78.86 -3.59 -10.53
N GLN A 113 -77.87 -2.78 -10.93
CA GLN A 113 -76.49 -3.26 -11.02
C GLN A 113 -75.99 -3.50 -9.58
N PRO A 114 -75.73 -4.75 -9.19
CA PRO A 114 -75.25 -5.02 -7.85
C PRO A 114 -73.85 -4.42 -7.69
N ALA A 115 -73.46 -4.23 -6.42
CA ALA A 115 -72.12 -3.84 -6.00
C ALA A 115 -71.02 -4.41 -6.90
N VAL A 116 -69.98 -3.57 -7.14
CA VAL A 116 -68.74 -3.85 -7.90
C VAL A 116 -68.60 -5.34 -8.22
N PRO A 117 -68.71 -5.77 -9.49
CA PRO A 117 -68.75 -7.19 -9.83
C PRO A 117 -67.54 -7.90 -9.24
N ALA A 118 -67.76 -9.05 -8.60
CA ALA A 118 -66.75 -9.80 -7.84
C ALA A 118 -65.48 -10.14 -8.67
N THR A 119 -65.60 -10.10 -10.00
CA THR A 119 -64.49 -10.25 -10.95
C THR A 119 -63.52 -9.06 -10.89
N LEU A 120 -64.02 -7.82 -10.79
CA LEU A 120 -63.18 -6.63 -10.66
C LEU A 120 -62.46 -6.60 -9.31
N THR A 121 -63.12 -7.04 -8.23
CA THR A 121 -62.44 -7.17 -6.92
C THR A 121 -61.37 -8.25 -6.93
N ALA A 122 -61.61 -9.39 -7.60
CA ALA A 122 -60.62 -10.45 -7.74
C ALA A 122 -59.41 -10.02 -8.62
N GLU A 123 -59.64 -9.23 -9.67
CA GLU A 123 -58.58 -8.63 -10.49
C GLU A 123 -57.74 -7.63 -9.69
N VAL A 124 -58.35 -6.77 -8.87
CA VAL A 124 -57.63 -5.84 -7.99
C VAL A 124 -56.79 -6.60 -6.94
N ASP A 125 -57.31 -7.69 -6.38
CA ASP A 125 -56.57 -8.55 -5.46
C ASP A 125 -55.40 -9.28 -6.15
N SER A 126 -55.57 -9.69 -7.41
CA SER A 126 -54.51 -10.26 -8.25
C SER A 126 -53.40 -9.24 -8.51
N ILE A 127 -53.75 -8.03 -8.95
CA ILE A 127 -52.80 -6.96 -9.24
C ILE A 127 -52.06 -6.52 -7.98
N SER A 128 -52.75 -6.46 -6.83
CA SER A 128 -52.11 -6.10 -5.55
C SER A 128 -51.08 -7.15 -5.12
N LYS A 129 -51.36 -8.45 -5.33
CA LYS A 129 -50.39 -9.54 -5.09
C LYS A 129 -49.20 -9.46 -6.03
N GLN A 130 -49.44 -9.26 -7.34
CA GLN A 130 -48.37 -9.10 -8.33
C GLN A 130 -47.47 -7.90 -8.01
N LEU A 131 -48.06 -6.78 -7.55
CA LEU A 131 -47.30 -5.61 -7.13
C LEU A 131 -46.45 -5.88 -5.88
N ALA A 132 -46.96 -6.67 -4.93
CA ALA A 132 -46.20 -7.07 -3.75
C ALA A 132 -44.99 -7.96 -4.12
N ASP A 133 -45.18 -8.92 -5.02
CA ASP A 133 -44.09 -9.79 -5.51
C ASP A 133 -43.04 -9.02 -6.31
N LEU A 134 -43.46 -8.05 -7.13
CA LEU A 134 -42.54 -7.18 -7.88
C LEU A 134 -41.74 -6.26 -6.94
N ARG A 135 -42.36 -5.76 -5.86
CA ARG A 135 -41.64 -5.01 -4.81
C ARG A 135 -40.64 -5.89 -4.06
N ARG A 136 -40.97 -7.15 -3.79
CA ARG A 136 -40.08 -8.09 -3.13
C ARG A 136 -38.87 -8.43 -4.01
N THR A 137 -39.09 -8.81 -5.25
CA THR A 137 -38.03 -9.11 -6.22
C THR A 137 -37.13 -7.92 -6.51
N SER A 138 -37.68 -6.70 -6.59
CA SER A 138 -36.86 -5.49 -6.72
C SER A 138 -36.06 -5.16 -5.44
N ALA A 139 -36.61 -5.43 -4.26
CA ALA A 139 -35.86 -5.33 -3.00
C ALA A 139 -34.71 -6.35 -2.93
N ASP A 140 -34.94 -7.59 -3.37
CA ASP A 140 -33.93 -8.65 -3.45
C ASP A 140 -32.84 -8.29 -4.49
N ALA A 141 -33.21 -7.76 -5.65
CA ALA A 141 -32.27 -7.27 -6.65
C ALA A 141 -31.41 -6.11 -6.12
N ALA A 142 -32.02 -5.17 -5.38
CA ALA A 142 -31.29 -4.10 -4.72
C ALA A 142 -30.37 -4.62 -3.60
N ALA A 143 -30.74 -5.70 -2.91
CA ALA A 143 -29.88 -6.34 -1.91
C ALA A 143 -28.67 -7.02 -2.57
N LEU A 144 -28.87 -7.72 -3.70
CA LEU A 144 -27.80 -8.34 -4.48
C LEU A 144 -26.81 -7.30 -5.02
N MET A 145 -27.29 -6.16 -5.54
CA MET A 145 -26.44 -5.05 -5.99
C MET A 145 -25.56 -4.51 -4.86
N ARG A 146 -26.13 -4.26 -3.68
CA ARG A 146 -25.33 -3.82 -2.51
C ARG A 146 -24.30 -4.86 -2.07
N LEU A 147 -24.60 -6.15 -2.23
CA LEU A 147 -23.66 -7.22 -1.92
C LEU A 147 -22.51 -7.25 -2.92
N ALA A 148 -22.80 -7.06 -4.21
CA ALA A 148 -21.80 -6.93 -5.27
C ALA A 148 -20.87 -5.73 -5.03
N ASP A 149 -21.42 -4.56 -4.68
CA ASP A 149 -20.63 -3.38 -4.34
C ASP A 149 -19.71 -3.62 -3.13
N ARG A 150 -20.22 -4.33 -2.10
CA ARG A 150 -19.42 -4.70 -0.92
C ARG A 150 -18.31 -5.68 -1.26
N LEU A 151 -18.57 -6.66 -2.13
CA LEU A 151 -17.56 -7.61 -2.59
C LEU A 151 -16.47 -6.89 -3.39
N GLU A 152 -16.84 -5.95 -4.27
CA GLU A 152 -15.87 -5.14 -5.02
C GLU A 152 -15.02 -4.28 -4.10
N GLN A 153 -15.60 -3.67 -3.06
CA GLN A 153 -14.85 -2.92 -2.05
C GLN A 153 -13.89 -3.80 -1.24
N VAL A 154 -14.31 -5.02 -0.87
CA VAL A 154 -13.46 -5.98 -0.16
C VAL A 154 -12.33 -6.47 -1.06
N ASP A 155 -12.60 -6.78 -2.32
CA ASP A 155 -11.59 -7.19 -3.30
C ASP A 155 -10.59 -6.05 -3.57
N ALA A 156 -11.07 -4.81 -3.68
CA ALA A 156 -10.21 -3.63 -3.81
C ALA A 156 -9.32 -3.45 -2.57
N GLY A 157 -9.88 -3.59 -1.37
CA GLY A 157 -9.13 -3.53 -0.11
C GLY A 157 -8.10 -4.66 0.02
N LEU A 158 -8.44 -5.88 -0.38
CA LEU A 158 -7.52 -7.02 -0.42
C LEU A 158 -6.35 -6.78 -1.38
N ARG A 159 -6.62 -6.24 -2.57
CA ARG A 159 -5.59 -5.89 -3.56
C ARG A 159 -4.65 -4.81 -3.04
N ASP A 160 -5.19 -3.76 -2.40
CA ASP A 160 -4.40 -2.70 -1.79
C ASP A 160 -3.51 -3.23 -0.66
N LEU A 161 -4.05 -4.07 0.24
CA LEU A 161 -3.28 -4.72 1.29
C LEU A 161 -2.19 -5.63 0.73
N GLN A 162 -2.47 -6.38 -0.34
CA GLN A 162 -1.49 -7.24 -0.99
C GLN A 162 -0.37 -6.42 -1.67
N ALA A 163 -0.71 -5.30 -2.30
CA ALA A 163 0.26 -4.37 -2.89
C ALA A 163 1.16 -3.70 -1.82
N LYS A 164 0.57 -3.31 -0.68
CA LYS A 164 1.33 -2.76 0.46
C LYS A 164 2.29 -3.79 1.05
N ARG A 165 1.84 -5.04 1.23
CA ARG A 165 2.69 -6.14 1.73
C ARG A 165 3.83 -6.48 0.77
N SER A 166 3.56 -6.53 -0.54
CA SER A 166 4.61 -6.80 -1.52
C SER A 166 5.63 -5.65 -1.57
N SER A 167 5.17 -4.39 -1.52
CA SER A 167 6.04 -3.22 -1.44
C SER A 167 6.91 -3.26 -0.17
N ALA A 168 6.30 -3.54 0.99
CA ALA A 168 7.03 -3.64 2.26
C ALA A 168 8.07 -4.78 2.25
N ALA A 169 7.78 -5.91 1.58
CA ALA A 169 8.74 -7.00 1.42
C ALA A 169 9.95 -6.60 0.55
N VAL A 170 9.71 -5.89 -0.56
CA VAL A 170 10.79 -5.38 -1.42
C VAL A 170 11.60 -4.31 -0.69
N LEU A 171 10.94 -3.43 0.07
CA LEU A 171 11.60 -2.42 0.90
C LEU A 171 12.45 -3.07 2.00
N LEU A 172 11.96 -4.13 2.66
CA LEU A 172 12.72 -4.87 3.66
C LEU A 172 13.97 -5.52 3.07
N LEU A 173 13.89 -6.05 1.85
CA LEU A 173 15.06 -6.54 1.12
C LEU A 173 16.05 -5.42 0.82
N GLY A 174 15.57 -4.26 0.36
CA GLY A 174 16.41 -3.07 0.14
C GLY A 174 17.11 -2.60 1.41
N VAL A 175 16.40 -2.51 2.53
CA VAL A 175 16.98 -2.18 3.85
C VAL A 175 17.97 -3.25 4.31
N GLY A 176 17.71 -4.53 4.01
CA GLY A 176 18.64 -5.62 4.27
C GLY A 176 19.95 -5.48 3.50
N GLN A 177 19.89 -5.16 2.20
CA GLN A 177 21.07 -4.90 1.37
C GLN A 177 21.84 -3.66 1.83
N LEU A 178 21.12 -2.60 2.23
CA LEU A 178 21.71 -1.41 2.82
C LEU A 178 22.46 -1.75 4.13
N ARG A 179 21.84 -2.54 5.01
CA ARG A 179 22.47 -3.00 6.26
C ARG A 179 23.75 -3.77 5.97
N GLU A 180 23.71 -4.73 5.05
CA GLU A 180 24.88 -5.51 4.67
C GLU A 180 25.99 -4.61 4.11
N ALA A 181 25.66 -3.63 3.28
CA ALA A 181 26.63 -2.68 2.75
C ALA A 181 27.29 -1.82 3.86
N VAL A 182 26.50 -1.35 4.83
CA VAL A 182 27.00 -0.64 6.01
C VAL A 182 27.87 -1.55 6.89
N GLU A 183 27.48 -2.81 7.06
CA GLU A 183 28.23 -3.79 7.86
C GLU A 183 29.60 -4.08 7.28
N LEU A 184 29.67 -4.29 5.95
CA LEU A 184 30.89 -4.50 5.18
C LEU A 184 31.74 -3.22 5.04
N GLY A 185 31.16 -2.06 5.34
CA GLY A 185 31.82 -0.76 5.26
C GLY A 185 32.11 -0.28 3.84
N ARG A 186 31.37 -0.79 2.86
CA ARG A 186 31.44 -0.35 1.46
C ARG A 186 30.57 0.89 1.23
N GLY A 187 30.83 1.62 0.16
CA GLY A 187 29.90 2.64 -0.32
C GLY A 187 28.55 1.99 -0.67
N PHE A 188 27.46 2.63 -0.27
CA PHE A 188 26.09 2.11 -0.34
C PHE A 188 25.12 3.07 -1.05
N ASP A 189 25.65 3.96 -1.91
CA ASP A 189 24.86 4.97 -2.61
C ASP A 189 23.77 4.36 -3.52
N ALA A 190 24.05 3.20 -4.14
CA ALA A 190 23.07 2.50 -4.96
C ALA A 190 21.90 1.97 -4.10
N GLU A 191 22.22 1.31 -2.99
CA GLU A 191 21.26 0.77 -2.03
C GLU A 191 20.45 1.89 -1.36
N TRP A 192 21.09 3.00 -0.99
CA TRP A 192 20.41 4.18 -0.45
C TRP A 192 19.40 4.75 -1.44
N ARG A 193 19.78 4.91 -2.71
CA ARG A 193 18.87 5.38 -3.78
C ARG A 193 17.72 4.39 -4.00
N ALA A 194 17.99 3.09 -4.00
CA ALA A 194 16.96 2.07 -4.15
C ALA A 194 15.95 2.13 -3.00
N VAL A 195 16.41 2.19 -1.74
CA VAL A 195 15.53 2.32 -0.58
C VAL A 195 14.75 3.63 -0.61
N LYS A 196 15.35 4.75 -1.04
CA LYS A 196 14.65 6.04 -1.18
C LYS A 196 13.53 5.98 -2.22
N VAL A 197 13.75 5.33 -3.36
CA VAL A 197 12.73 5.16 -4.40
C VAL A 197 11.60 4.26 -3.90
N LEU A 198 11.92 3.19 -3.17
CA LEU A 198 10.95 2.24 -2.64
C LEU A 198 10.15 2.82 -1.45
N ALA A 199 10.75 3.71 -0.67
CA ALA A 199 10.08 4.37 0.46
C ALA A 199 9.02 5.39 0.00
N GLY A 200 9.15 5.96 -1.20
CA GLY A 200 8.18 6.92 -1.73
C GLY A 200 7.98 8.15 -0.82
N ASP A 201 6.72 8.57 -0.63
CA ASP A 201 6.33 9.74 0.16
C ASP A 201 6.28 9.48 1.69
N GLU A 202 6.80 8.35 2.15
CA GLU A 202 6.91 8.04 3.59
C GLU A 202 7.91 8.99 4.27
N SER A 203 7.39 10.09 4.82
CA SER A 203 8.18 11.14 5.48
C SER A 203 9.05 10.60 6.63
N ALA A 204 8.57 9.57 7.33
CA ALA A 204 9.29 8.91 8.42
C ALA A 204 10.55 8.19 7.92
N LEU A 205 10.45 7.43 6.82
CA LEU A 205 11.58 6.73 6.22
C LEU A 205 12.58 7.72 5.60
N ALA A 206 12.07 8.76 4.93
CA ALA A 206 12.90 9.80 4.34
C ALA A 206 13.75 10.55 5.38
N ALA A 207 13.17 10.87 6.54
CA ALA A 207 13.88 11.54 7.63
C ALA A 207 15.04 10.70 8.19
N VAL A 208 14.89 9.37 8.23
CA VAL A 208 15.94 8.46 8.71
C VAL A 208 17.01 8.22 7.64
N LEU A 209 16.65 8.26 6.36
CA LEU A 209 17.59 8.05 5.24
C LEU A 209 18.53 9.24 5.00
N GLU A 210 18.05 10.47 5.14
CA GLU A 210 18.81 11.66 4.72
C GLU A 210 20.17 11.83 5.43
N PRO A 211 20.30 11.57 6.75
CA PRO A 211 21.59 11.63 7.45
C PRO A 211 22.65 10.62 6.93
N LEU A 212 22.25 9.52 6.30
CA LEU A 212 23.20 8.54 5.76
C LEU A 212 23.81 8.95 4.42
N LYS A 213 23.21 9.92 3.72
CA LYS A 213 23.59 10.32 2.36
C LYS A 213 25.05 10.76 2.27
N ASP A 214 25.53 11.54 3.23
CA ASP A 214 26.90 12.07 3.24
C ASP A 214 27.96 10.97 3.34
N LYS A 215 27.60 9.83 3.96
CA LYS A 215 28.47 8.66 4.13
C LYS A 215 28.19 7.55 3.11
N ALA A 216 27.15 7.69 2.29
CA ALA A 216 26.78 6.69 1.29
C ALA A 216 27.86 6.50 0.22
N VAL A 217 28.56 7.57 -0.16
CA VAL A 217 29.65 7.52 -1.16
C VAL A 217 30.96 7.03 -0.56
N THR A 218 31.31 7.52 0.63
CA THR A 218 32.60 7.22 1.28
C THR A 218 32.62 5.87 1.99
N GLY A 219 31.44 5.33 2.30
CA GLY A 219 31.32 4.15 3.17
C GLY A 219 31.60 4.50 4.63
N ILE A 220 31.31 3.55 5.52
CA ILE A 220 31.50 3.71 6.96
C ILE A 220 32.46 2.62 7.41
N ARG A 221 33.54 2.99 8.12
CA ARG A 221 34.49 1.99 8.64
C ARG A 221 33.79 0.92 9.48
N THR A 222 34.27 -0.31 9.34
CA THR A 222 33.79 -1.46 10.10
C THR A 222 34.22 -1.35 11.57
N ARG A 223 33.53 -2.08 12.46
CA ARG A 223 33.90 -2.13 13.89
C ARG A 223 35.32 -2.65 14.09
N SER A 224 35.76 -3.62 13.29
CA SER A 224 37.14 -4.11 13.32
C SER A 224 38.13 -3.03 12.88
N ALA A 225 37.87 -2.37 11.75
CA ALA A 225 38.72 -1.29 11.26
C ALA A 225 38.82 -0.10 12.24
N LEU A 226 37.72 0.22 12.94
CA LEU A 226 37.71 1.23 14.01
C LEU A 226 38.51 0.78 15.24
N THR A 227 38.48 -0.50 15.57
CA THR A 227 39.25 -1.06 16.69
C THR A 227 40.75 -1.02 16.36
N ASP A 228 41.13 -1.45 15.16
CA ASP A 228 42.51 -1.45 14.70
C ASP A 228 43.08 -0.02 14.60
N SER A 229 42.29 0.91 14.06
CA SER A 229 42.69 2.32 13.98
C SER A 229 42.82 2.95 15.37
N PHE A 230 41.99 2.54 16.33
CA PHE A 230 42.11 2.99 17.71
C PHE A 230 43.40 2.50 18.39
N GLN A 231 43.80 1.25 18.15
CA GLN A 231 45.06 0.73 18.68
C GLN A 231 46.27 1.52 18.16
N ALA A 232 46.25 1.93 16.89
CA ALA A 232 47.29 2.78 16.32
C ALA A 232 47.23 4.23 16.88
N LEU A 233 46.04 4.72 17.21
CA LEU A 233 45.81 6.08 17.70
C LEU A 233 46.12 6.25 19.20
N ALA A 234 45.94 5.20 20.00
CA ALA A 234 46.10 5.19 21.45
C ALA A 234 47.45 5.79 21.92
N PRO A 235 48.62 5.42 21.37
CA PRO A 235 49.90 6.02 21.75
C PRO A 235 50.03 7.51 21.37
N ALA A 236 49.35 7.96 20.32
CA ALA A 236 49.36 9.37 19.91
C ALA A 236 48.51 10.23 20.86
N VAL A 237 47.34 9.74 21.26
CA VAL A 237 46.45 10.42 22.22
C VAL A 237 47.12 10.59 23.59
N ILE A 238 47.81 9.55 24.07
CA ILE A 238 48.56 9.61 25.34
C ILE A 238 49.72 10.61 25.24
N ARG A 239 50.43 10.66 24.11
CA ARG A 239 51.52 11.62 23.91
C ARG A 239 51.02 13.06 23.79
N ALA A 240 49.86 13.30 23.20
CA ALA A 240 49.26 14.63 23.06
C ALA A 240 48.93 15.29 24.41
N GLU A 241 48.73 14.50 25.47
CA GLU A 241 48.56 15.02 26.84
C GLU A 241 49.87 15.51 27.43
N VAL A 242 50.96 14.78 27.14
CA VAL A 242 52.32 15.07 27.65
C VAL A 242 53.00 16.19 26.87
N LEU A 243 52.72 16.30 25.57
CA LEU A 243 53.35 17.25 24.65
C LEU A 243 52.30 18.01 23.80
N PRO A 244 51.54 18.95 24.40
CA PRO A 244 50.64 19.79 23.62
C PRO A 244 51.45 20.78 22.78
N GLU A 245 51.60 20.50 21.48
CA GLU A 245 52.21 21.44 20.53
C GLU A 245 51.21 22.54 20.17
N GLY A 246 51.39 23.73 20.75
CA GLY A 246 50.62 24.92 20.40
C GLY A 246 50.50 25.96 21.52
N GLU A 247 51.32 27.01 21.43
CA GLU A 247 51.19 28.40 21.95
C GLU A 247 50.75 28.69 23.41
N GLY A 248 50.45 27.69 24.24
CA GLY A 248 49.91 27.87 25.59
C GLY A 248 50.87 27.60 26.75
N TRP A 249 52.10 27.14 26.48
CA TRP A 249 53.04 26.70 27.53
C TRP A 249 53.42 27.82 28.50
N GLN A 250 53.55 29.07 28.01
CA GLN A 250 53.94 30.19 28.86
C GLN A 250 52.85 30.60 29.87
N ARG A 251 51.56 30.53 29.49
CA ARG A 251 50.46 30.84 30.43
C ARG A 251 50.27 29.74 31.49
N ARG A 252 50.43 28.47 31.12
CA ARG A 252 50.30 27.35 32.08
C ARG A 252 51.50 27.17 33.01
N VAL A 253 52.70 27.61 32.63
CA VAL A 253 53.88 27.57 33.51
C VAL A 253 53.86 28.69 34.56
N VAL A 254 53.33 29.88 34.21
CA VAL A 254 53.16 30.99 35.17
C VAL A 254 52.12 30.66 36.25
N ASP A 255 51.00 30.02 35.88
CA ASP A 255 50.01 29.55 36.87
C ASP A 255 50.56 28.43 37.77
N LYS A 256 51.52 27.63 37.28
CA LYS A 256 52.12 26.51 38.05
C LYS A 256 53.30 26.93 38.93
N MET A 257 53.94 28.07 38.64
CA MET A 257 54.91 28.68 39.56
C MET A 257 54.25 29.45 40.71
N LEU A 258 53.02 29.95 40.52
CA LEU A 258 52.22 30.54 41.60
C LEU A 258 51.43 29.50 42.42
N SER A 259 51.29 28.25 41.94
CA SER A 259 50.64 27.16 42.70
C SER A 259 51.61 26.32 43.54
N LEU A 260 52.86 26.75 43.72
CA LEU A 260 53.84 26.05 44.57
C LEU A 260 53.59 26.25 46.08
N VAL A 261 52.49 26.91 46.43
CA VAL A 261 51.99 26.99 47.80
C VAL A 261 50.53 26.57 47.76
N THR A 262 50.20 25.53 48.53
CA THR A 262 48.86 25.06 48.90
C THR A 262 48.41 23.77 48.17
N ILE A 263 48.55 22.68 48.94
CA ILE A 263 47.81 21.40 48.89
C ILE A 263 48.55 20.23 48.22
N ARG A 264 49.48 19.69 49.02
CA ARG A 264 49.45 18.32 49.58
C ARG A 264 48.50 17.33 48.87
N ARG A 265 49.13 16.39 48.16
CA ARG A 265 48.68 15.02 47.83
C ARG A 265 47.40 14.58 48.55
N GLU A 266 46.36 14.32 47.77
CA GLU A 266 45.37 13.27 48.05
C GLU A 266 45.21 12.40 46.80
N ASP A 267 45.61 11.15 47.00
CA ASP A 267 45.57 10.05 46.07
C ASP A 267 44.11 9.66 45.77
N GLY A 268 43.77 9.40 44.50
CA GLY A 268 42.57 8.62 44.14
C GLY A 268 41.69 9.17 43.02
N SER A 269 41.57 10.49 42.82
CA SER A 269 40.61 11.05 41.83
C SER A 269 41.23 11.45 40.49
N ALA A 270 42.48 11.94 40.49
CA ALA A 270 43.18 12.32 39.25
C ALA A 270 43.68 11.10 38.43
N ALA A 271 43.80 9.92 39.05
CA ALA A 271 44.17 8.68 38.36
C ALA A 271 43.08 8.19 37.39
N GLY A 272 41.84 8.69 37.52
CA GLY A 272 40.72 8.31 36.67
C GLY A 272 40.57 9.12 35.37
N ALA A 273 41.15 10.32 35.31
CA ALA A 273 40.95 11.28 34.19
C ALA A 273 42.18 11.48 33.29
N ASN A 274 43.31 10.86 33.61
CA ASN A 274 44.52 10.91 32.77
C ASN A 274 44.24 10.23 31.42
N ALA A 275 44.76 10.73 30.30
CA ALA A 275 44.43 10.20 28.96
C ALA A 275 44.80 8.72 28.81
N ALA A 276 45.87 8.25 29.46
CA ALA A 276 46.21 6.83 29.50
C ALA A 276 45.13 5.95 30.17
N ALA A 277 44.50 6.46 31.25
CA ALA A 277 43.42 5.75 31.93
C ALA A 277 42.13 5.75 31.07
N VAL A 278 41.83 6.88 30.42
CA VAL A 278 40.70 7.01 29.49
C VAL A 278 40.87 6.09 28.28
N VAL A 279 42.05 6.10 27.65
CA VAL A 279 42.39 5.22 26.52
C VAL A 279 42.31 3.75 26.94
N GLY A 280 42.80 3.39 28.13
CA GLY A 280 42.68 2.03 28.66
C GLY A 280 41.22 1.56 28.84
N ARG A 281 40.33 2.42 29.36
CA ARG A 281 38.90 2.12 29.47
C ARG A 281 38.22 2.02 28.10
N ALA A 282 38.57 2.91 27.17
CA ALA A 282 38.08 2.84 25.79
C ALA A 282 38.55 1.55 25.09
N GLN A 283 39.80 1.12 25.25
CA GLN A 283 40.30 -0.15 24.73
C GLN A 283 39.54 -1.34 25.33
N ALA A 284 39.27 -1.32 26.64
CA ALA A 284 38.48 -2.35 27.31
C ALA A 284 37.01 -2.37 26.83
N ALA A 285 36.43 -1.22 26.52
CA ALA A 285 35.10 -1.13 25.90
C ALA A 285 35.09 -1.72 24.48
N LEU A 286 36.08 -1.37 23.65
CA LEU A 286 36.21 -1.93 22.29
C LEU A 286 36.45 -3.44 22.30
N ALA A 287 37.22 -3.96 23.25
CA ALA A 287 37.43 -5.40 23.44
C ALA A 287 36.12 -6.15 23.76
N ARG A 288 35.13 -5.46 24.34
CA ARG A 288 33.77 -5.97 24.59
C ARG A 288 32.80 -5.68 23.44
N ALA A 289 33.30 -5.21 22.29
CA ALA A 289 32.53 -4.78 21.13
C ALA A 289 31.57 -3.60 21.42
N ASP A 290 31.84 -2.81 22.45
CA ASP A 290 31.05 -1.64 22.86
C ASP A 290 31.69 -0.34 22.35
N LEU A 291 31.36 0.00 21.10
CA LEU A 291 31.83 1.23 20.45
C LEU A 291 31.24 2.49 21.11
N ALA A 292 30.02 2.41 21.65
CA ALA A 292 29.34 3.55 22.26
C ALA A 292 30.02 3.95 23.58
N ALA A 293 30.33 2.98 24.43
CA ALA A 293 31.10 3.22 25.65
C ALA A 293 32.51 3.72 25.34
N ALA A 294 33.17 3.18 24.31
CA ALA A 294 34.49 3.66 23.91
C ALA A 294 34.48 5.13 23.45
N ALA A 295 33.48 5.52 22.66
CA ALA A 295 33.31 6.91 22.24
C ALA A 295 33.02 7.84 23.43
N ALA A 296 32.17 7.41 24.38
CA ALA A 296 31.85 8.19 25.57
C ALA A 296 33.07 8.41 26.49
N GLU A 297 33.93 7.40 26.64
CA GLU A 297 35.18 7.55 27.40
C GLU A 297 36.10 8.59 26.75
N LEU A 298 36.26 8.56 25.42
CA LEU A 298 37.12 9.51 24.71
C LEU A 298 36.58 10.94 24.70
N GLU A 299 35.28 11.14 24.90
CA GLU A 299 34.68 12.47 25.09
C GLU A 299 35.11 13.11 26.42
N ALA A 300 35.56 12.31 27.40
CA ALA A 300 36.09 12.81 28.67
C ALA A 300 37.56 13.26 28.58
N LEU A 301 38.20 13.20 27.40
CA LEU A 301 39.58 13.64 27.20
C LEU A 301 39.71 15.18 27.32
N GLY A 302 40.84 15.63 27.88
CA GLY A 302 41.22 17.04 27.91
C GLY A 302 41.60 17.61 26.54
N THR A 303 41.79 18.94 26.50
CA THR A 303 42.23 19.67 25.29
C THR A 303 43.62 19.22 24.83
N GLY A 304 43.77 18.87 23.55
CA GLY A 304 44.96 18.22 22.95
C GLY A 304 44.71 16.75 22.60
N PRO A 305 44.64 15.82 23.58
CA PRO A 305 44.23 14.43 23.34
C PRO A 305 42.89 14.30 22.61
N ALA A 306 41.92 15.15 22.97
CA ALA A 306 40.61 15.20 22.31
C ALA A 306 40.71 15.60 20.82
N GLU A 307 41.63 16.50 20.45
CA GLU A 307 41.83 16.92 19.05
C GLU A 307 42.45 15.79 18.22
N THR A 308 43.39 15.06 18.83
CA THR A 308 44.00 13.88 18.20
C THR A 308 42.96 12.76 18.02
N ALA A 309 42.02 12.61 18.96
CA ALA A 309 40.95 11.61 18.91
C ALA A 309 39.75 12.04 18.03
N ALA A 310 39.63 13.31 17.67
CA ALA A 310 38.46 13.85 16.98
C ALA A 310 38.12 13.17 15.64
N PRO A 311 39.09 12.85 14.75
CA PRO A 311 38.79 12.14 13.51
C PRO A 311 38.21 10.75 13.76
N TRP A 312 38.76 10.02 14.74
CA TRP A 312 38.27 8.70 15.11
C TRP A 312 36.87 8.76 15.72
N LEU A 313 36.63 9.73 16.61
CA LEU A 313 35.31 9.97 17.21
C LEU A 313 34.25 10.30 16.14
N ALA A 314 34.60 11.08 15.12
CA ALA A 314 33.69 11.38 14.03
C ALA A 314 33.28 10.12 13.25
N GLU A 315 34.22 9.20 13.00
CA GLU A 315 33.95 7.93 12.32
C GLU A 315 33.15 6.96 13.21
N ALA A 316 33.48 6.87 14.51
CA ALA A 316 32.75 6.07 15.47
C ALA A 316 31.29 6.54 15.61
N ARG A 317 31.06 7.86 15.71
CA ARG A 317 29.72 8.45 15.74
C ARG A 317 28.95 8.21 14.44
N ALA A 318 29.61 8.33 13.29
CA ALA A 318 28.99 8.01 12.00
C ALA A 318 28.53 6.54 11.93
N ARG A 319 29.34 5.62 12.47
CA ARG A 319 28.96 4.19 12.57
C ARG A 319 27.76 3.98 13.47
N LEU A 320 27.76 4.55 14.66
CA LEU A 320 26.62 4.45 15.60
C LEU A 320 25.34 5.05 15.01
N ALA A 321 25.45 6.19 14.34
CA ALA A 321 24.31 6.84 13.68
C ALA A 321 23.74 5.95 12.57
N ALA A 322 24.58 5.32 11.75
CA ALA A 322 24.13 4.43 10.69
C ALA A 322 23.50 3.14 11.23
N GLU A 323 24.08 2.53 12.27
CA GLU A 323 23.51 1.35 12.93
C GLU A 323 22.12 1.67 13.52
N LYS A 324 21.99 2.82 14.19
CA LYS A 324 20.71 3.31 14.69
C LYS A 324 19.71 3.51 13.55
N ALA A 325 20.10 4.21 12.49
CA ALA A 325 19.22 4.51 11.36
C ALA A 325 18.75 3.23 10.65
N VAL A 326 19.63 2.24 10.43
CA VAL A 326 19.25 0.95 9.85
C VAL A 326 18.29 0.18 10.75
N SER A 327 18.50 0.20 12.07
CA SER A 327 17.58 -0.43 13.02
C SER A 327 16.20 0.22 13.02
N GLU A 328 16.16 1.56 12.92
CA GLU A 328 14.93 2.34 12.88
C GLU A 328 14.18 2.14 11.55
N LEU A 329 14.88 2.12 10.41
CA LEU A 329 14.31 1.75 9.12
C LEU A 329 13.70 0.35 9.16
N THR A 330 14.41 -0.62 9.72
CA THR A 330 13.90 -2.00 9.83
C THR A 330 12.62 -2.05 10.67
N ALA A 331 12.58 -1.33 11.79
CA ALA A 331 11.39 -1.26 12.65
C ALA A 331 10.20 -0.60 11.96
N GLN A 332 10.42 0.51 11.24
CA GLN A 332 9.38 1.21 10.49
C GLN A 332 8.84 0.34 9.35
N VAL A 333 9.70 -0.34 8.58
CA VAL A 333 9.28 -1.27 7.52
C VAL A 333 8.49 -2.44 8.08
N LEU A 334 8.89 -2.98 9.24
CA LEU A 334 8.10 -4.02 9.91
C LEU A 334 6.74 -3.50 10.38
N ALA A 335 6.66 -2.26 10.85
CA ALA A 335 5.39 -1.65 11.25
C ALA A 335 4.44 -1.50 10.05
N LEU A 336 4.97 -1.12 8.87
CA LEU A 336 4.21 -1.04 7.63
C LEU A 336 3.73 -2.42 7.14
N ALA A 337 4.58 -3.44 7.24
CA ALA A 337 4.25 -4.82 6.85
C ALA A 337 3.28 -5.50 7.84
N GLY A 338 3.42 -5.17 9.12
CA GLY A 338 2.73 -5.79 10.25
C GLY A 338 1.47 -5.05 10.71
N ALA A 339 1.12 -3.91 10.09
CA ALA A 339 -0.13 -3.20 10.36
C ALA A 339 -1.30 -4.17 10.13
N LYS A 340 -1.86 -4.66 11.24
CA LYS A 340 -2.99 -5.58 11.27
C LYS A 340 -4.21 -4.87 10.66
N PRO A 341 -5.00 -5.54 9.81
CA PRO A 341 -6.22 -4.96 9.26
C PRO A 341 -7.22 -4.62 10.36
#